data_AF-A0A4Z1QRV6-F1
#
_entry.id   AF-A0A4Z1QRV6-F1
#
_cell.length_a   1.000
_cell.length_b   1.000
_cell.length_c   1.000
_cell.angle_alpha   90.00
_cell.angle_beta   90.00
_cell.angle_gamma   90.00
#
_symmetry.space_group_name_H-M   'P 1'
#
loop_
_entity.id
_entity.type
_entity.pdbx_description
1 polymer ?
#
loop_
_entity_poly.entity_id
_entity_poly.type
_entity_poly.pdbx_seq_one_letter_code
_entity_poly.pdbx_strand_id
1 'polypeptide(L)'
;MADTTNISWADMTFNPWIGCTRIAPACDGCYAAHLMETRMHRAEWGGPGKGNGTRVRTNVANWRKPLAWNATAAKEGTRPFVFCASLADVFDNAIPEEWRRDLFDLIRATPHLVWLLLTKRPMNIAKMAEKAGGLPENAAIGTTVEDQPRANINVPALLQASVDLWHAKTRPLFLFLSCEPLIGPADLTAFKEYPASKYHTDALRGKIWMRPEDNDIPSTSHVHNGRDYIGLCHSIQWVIVGGETDQGEHKARPAHPDWIRSLRDQCADAGVAFHFKQWGEYVPQLGAVTLDDDPEISRFDWMEWTGEEWEHWHKPMWCDELDPDHSMIRAGKRKTGRFLDRVEHNARPAVPALTLKNSAA
;
A
#
# COMPACT_ATOMS: atom_id res chain seq x y z
N MET A 1 2.14 -20.87 -1.69
CA MET A 1 0.99 -20.06 -1.23
C MET A 1 0.47 -20.69 0.04
N ALA A 2 0.34 -19.90 1.08
CA ALA A 2 0.19 -20.40 2.44
C ALA A 2 -1.19 -20.04 3.00
N ASP A 3 -1.72 -20.96 3.80
CA ASP A 3 -3.00 -20.79 4.49
C ASP A 3 -2.89 -19.77 5.66
N THR A 4 -1.66 -19.35 5.96
CA THR A 4 -1.28 -18.18 6.77
C THR A 4 -0.17 -17.40 6.06
N THR A 5 -0.26 -16.07 6.00
CA THR A 5 0.74 -15.23 5.31
C THR A 5 1.71 -14.54 6.28
N ASN A 6 2.95 -14.31 5.86
CA ASN A 6 3.91 -13.48 6.58
C ASN A 6 3.71 -11.97 6.32
N ILE A 7 2.68 -11.60 5.55
CA ILE A 7 2.28 -10.23 5.30
C ILE A 7 1.40 -9.79 6.46
N SER A 8 1.97 -9.05 7.41
CA SER A 8 1.36 -8.74 8.71
C SER A 8 -0.03 -8.09 8.69
N TRP A 9 -0.38 -7.43 7.59
CA TRP A 9 -1.65 -6.73 7.42
C TRP A 9 -2.72 -7.59 6.73
N ALA A 10 -2.39 -8.80 6.29
CA ALA A 10 -3.34 -9.76 5.71
C ALA A 10 -3.31 -11.08 6.49
N ASP A 11 -4.42 -11.81 6.46
CA ASP A 11 -4.50 -13.12 7.11
C ASP A 11 -4.13 -14.23 6.11
N MET A 12 -4.47 -14.02 4.84
CA MET A 12 -4.17 -14.92 3.73
C MET A 12 -3.68 -14.14 2.50
N THR A 13 -3.10 -14.86 1.54
CA THR A 13 -2.64 -14.28 0.28
C THR A 13 -3.07 -15.17 -0.88
N PHE A 14 -3.68 -14.56 -1.89
CA PHE A 14 -4.15 -15.22 -3.10
C PHE A 14 -3.54 -14.57 -4.34
N ASN A 15 -3.13 -15.40 -5.30
CA ASN A 15 -2.66 -14.93 -6.60
C ASN A 15 -3.44 -15.65 -7.69
N PRO A 16 -4.26 -14.97 -8.49
CA PRO A 16 -4.97 -15.60 -9.61
C PRO A 16 -4.01 -15.95 -10.76
N TRP A 17 -2.97 -15.15 -10.93
CA TRP A 17 -1.84 -15.36 -11.83
C TRP A 17 -0.55 -14.83 -11.20
N ILE A 18 0.57 -15.07 -11.88
CA ILE A 18 1.90 -14.63 -11.51
C ILE A 18 2.44 -13.78 -12.66
N GLY A 19 2.98 -12.60 -12.35
CA GLY A 19 3.53 -11.65 -13.32
C GLY A 19 2.74 -10.35 -13.40
N CYS A 20 3.44 -9.23 -13.56
CA CYS A 20 2.86 -7.93 -13.93
C CYS A 20 3.87 -7.05 -14.71
N THR A 21 3.40 -5.97 -15.32
CA THR A 21 4.28 -4.99 -15.98
C THR A 21 4.92 -4.07 -14.93
N ARG A 22 6.25 -3.88 -14.98
CA ARG A 22 6.98 -2.87 -14.19
C ARG A 22 6.68 -1.48 -14.72
N ILE A 23 6.27 -0.55 -13.87
CA ILE A 23 5.89 0.82 -14.27
C ILE A 23 6.32 1.93 -13.30
N ALA A 24 6.99 1.58 -12.21
CA ALA A 24 7.33 2.54 -11.16
C ALA A 24 8.68 2.21 -10.51
N PRO A 25 9.40 3.19 -9.93
CA PRO A 25 10.70 2.98 -9.28
C PRO A 25 10.68 1.99 -8.10
N ALA A 26 9.53 1.80 -7.45
CA ALA A 26 9.37 0.71 -6.47
C ALA A 26 9.47 -0.70 -7.09
N CYS A 27 9.48 -0.83 -8.42
CA CYS A 27 9.63 -2.10 -9.12
C CYS A 27 11.09 -2.54 -9.32
N ASP A 28 12.07 -1.66 -9.13
CA ASP A 28 13.49 -1.97 -9.32
C ASP A 28 13.98 -3.04 -8.32
N GLY A 29 13.46 -2.98 -7.08
CA GLY A 29 13.64 -3.97 -6.02
C GLY A 29 12.45 -4.91 -5.83
N CYS A 30 11.73 -5.28 -6.88
CA CYS A 30 10.51 -6.07 -6.74
C CYS A 30 10.80 -7.51 -6.25
N TYR A 31 10.37 -7.83 -5.03
CA TYR A 31 10.55 -9.17 -4.47
C TYR A 31 9.85 -10.28 -5.28
N ALA A 32 8.68 -9.97 -5.87
CA ALA A 32 7.94 -10.94 -6.67
C ALA A 32 8.69 -11.31 -7.94
N ALA A 33 9.30 -10.31 -8.60
CA ALA A 33 10.17 -10.53 -9.73
C ALA A 33 11.39 -11.36 -9.32
N HIS A 34 12.15 -10.96 -8.29
CA HIS A 34 13.31 -11.73 -7.85
C HIS A 34 12.98 -13.19 -7.51
N LEU A 35 11.88 -13.42 -6.78
CA LEU A 35 11.44 -14.77 -6.42
C LEU A 35 11.02 -15.59 -7.65
N MET A 36 10.26 -15.01 -8.57
CA MET A 36 9.64 -15.77 -9.66
C MET A 36 10.49 -15.83 -10.94
N GLU A 37 11.26 -14.79 -11.25
CA GLU A 37 12.23 -14.75 -12.36
C GLU A 37 13.50 -15.50 -12.02
N THR A 38 14.14 -15.10 -10.91
CA THR A 38 15.52 -15.51 -10.61
C THR A 38 15.59 -16.80 -9.81
N ARG A 39 14.69 -17.00 -8.84
CA ARG A 39 14.76 -18.15 -7.92
C ARG A 39 13.94 -19.35 -8.38
N MET A 40 12.73 -19.09 -8.87
CA MET A 40 11.77 -20.14 -9.24
C MET A 40 11.67 -20.38 -10.75
N HIS A 41 12.14 -19.43 -11.57
CA HIS A 41 12.06 -19.47 -13.05
C HIS A 41 10.66 -19.78 -13.58
N ARG A 42 9.63 -19.11 -13.03
CA ARG A 42 8.21 -19.37 -13.34
C ARG A 42 7.54 -18.28 -14.15
N ALA A 43 8.02 -17.05 -14.08
CA ALA A 43 7.46 -15.93 -14.83
C ALA A 43 8.53 -14.84 -14.95
N GLU A 44 8.42 -14.04 -16.01
CA GLU A 44 9.25 -12.89 -16.32
C GLU A 44 8.45 -11.59 -16.27
N TRP A 45 8.91 -10.58 -15.54
CA TRP A 45 8.35 -9.25 -15.55
C TRP A 45 9.00 -8.43 -16.65
N GLY A 46 8.17 -7.79 -17.46
CA GLY A 46 8.60 -6.79 -18.42
C GLY A 46 8.34 -5.37 -17.92
N GLY A 47 8.66 -4.38 -18.74
CA GLY A 47 8.40 -2.97 -18.49
C GLY A 47 8.60 -2.15 -19.78
N PRO A 48 8.33 -0.83 -19.75
CA PRO A 48 8.64 0.06 -20.86
C PRO A 48 10.07 -0.16 -21.38
N GLY A 49 10.22 -0.52 -22.66
CA GLY A 49 11.52 -0.81 -23.28
C GLY A 49 12.15 -2.17 -22.95
N LYS A 50 11.51 -3.02 -22.12
CA LYS A 50 11.98 -4.37 -21.76
C LYS A 50 10.92 -5.47 -21.96
N GLY A 51 9.98 -5.25 -22.89
CA GLY A 51 8.87 -6.15 -23.21
C GLY A 51 7.73 -6.11 -22.18
N ASN A 52 6.63 -6.84 -22.42
CA ASN A 52 5.48 -6.82 -21.50
C ASN A 52 5.66 -7.74 -20.29
N GLY A 53 6.51 -8.76 -20.38
CA GLY A 53 6.60 -9.85 -19.39
C GLY A 53 5.57 -10.96 -19.62
N THR A 54 5.76 -12.11 -18.99
CA THR A 54 4.82 -13.24 -19.01
C THR A 54 3.72 -13.08 -17.95
N ARG A 55 2.56 -13.71 -18.17
CA ARG A 55 1.59 -13.98 -17.11
C ARG A 55 1.21 -15.44 -17.08
N VAL A 56 1.39 -16.04 -15.92
CA VAL A 56 1.12 -17.45 -15.71
C VAL A 56 -0.09 -17.59 -14.80
N ARG A 57 -1.21 -18.05 -15.36
CA ARG A 57 -2.41 -18.34 -14.58
C ARG A 57 -2.13 -19.45 -13.57
N THR A 58 -2.60 -19.29 -12.34
CA THR A 58 -2.45 -20.34 -11.33
C THR A 58 -3.39 -21.50 -11.57
N ASN A 59 -3.03 -22.69 -11.07
CA ASN A 59 -3.77 -23.92 -11.29
C ASN A 59 -5.14 -23.94 -10.57
N VAL A 60 -6.04 -24.82 -11.01
CA VAL A 60 -7.40 -24.95 -10.47
C VAL A 60 -7.44 -25.20 -8.96
N ALA A 61 -6.49 -25.96 -8.41
CA ALA A 61 -6.41 -26.22 -6.98
C ALA A 61 -6.22 -24.93 -6.17
N ASN A 62 -5.47 -23.96 -6.69
CA ASN A 62 -5.32 -22.65 -6.07
C ASN A 62 -6.65 -21.88 -6.02
N TRP A 63 -7.40 -21.88 -7.12
CA TRP A 63 -8.70 -21.17 -7.22
C TRP A 63 -9.77 -21.73 -6.28
N ARG A 64 -9.60 -22.96 -5.78
CA ARG A 64 -10.50 -23.55 -4.77
C ARG A 64 -10.21 -23.11 -3.34
N LYS A 65 -9.01 -22.59 -3.04
CA LYS A 65 -8.62 -22.23 -1.67
C LYS A 65 -9.54 -21.17 -1.04
N PRO A 66 -9.88 -20.06 -1.73
CA PRO A 66 -10.73 -19.04 -1.12
C PRO A 66 -12.13 -19.54 -0.79
N LEU A 67 -12.65 -20.53 -1.51
CA LEU A 67 -13.94 -21.15 -1.18
C LEU A 67 -13.87 -21.89 0.16
N ALA A 68 -12.79 -22.62 0.43
CA ALA A 68 -12.57 -23.30 1.71
C ALA A 68 -12.36 -22.30 2.87
N TRP A 69 -11.60 -21.23 2.63
CA TRP A 69 -11.40 -20.16 3.61
C TRP A 69 -12.72 -19.46 3.94
N ASN A 70 -13.54 -19.16 2.93
CA ASN A 70 -14.85 -18.55 3.11
C ASN A 70 -15.79 -19.45 3.92
N ALA A 71 -15.82 -20.76 3.66
CA ALA A 71 -16.63 -21.70 4.43
C ALA A 71 -16.21 -21.74 5.91
N THR A 72 -14.90 -21.65 6.19
CA THR A 72 -14.36 -21.57 7.55
C THR A 72 -14.76 -20.26 8.23
N ALA A 73 -14.55 -19.13 7.54
CA ALA A 73 -14.94 -17.81 8.04
C ALA A 73 -16.45 -17.70 8.31
N ALA A 74 -17.28 -18.31 7.47
CA ALA A 74 -18.72 -18.38 7.67
C ALA A 74 -19.10 -19.17 8.93
N LYS A 75 -18.46 -20.32 9.16
CA LYS A 75 -18.69 -21.16 10.34
C LYS A 75 -18.26 -20.45 11.64
N GLU A 76 -17.17 -19.70 11.60
CA GLU A 76 -16.59 -19.02 12.76
C GLU A 76 -17.16 -17.61 12.99
N GLY A 77 -17.95 -17.08 12.05
CA GLY A 77 -18.45 -15.71 12.10
C GLY A 77 -17.34 -14.65 11.96
N THR A 78 -16.23 -14.99 11.30
CA THR A 78 -15.09 -14.10 11.09
C THR A 78 -15.09 -13.47 9.70
N ARG A 79 -14.28 -12.42 9.52
CA ARG A 79 -14.08 -11.74 8.23
C ARG A 79 -12.60 -11.53 7.90
N PRO A 80 -11.85 -12.60 7.57
CA PRO A 80 -10.42 -12.49 7.38
C PRO A 80 -10.05 -11.75 6.09
N PHE A 81 -8.89 -11.09 6.11
CA PHE A 81 -8.36 -10.26 5.04
C PHE A 81 -7.49 -11.09 4.09
N VAL A 82 -7.81 -11.04 2.80
CA VAL A 82 -7.11 -11.75 1.72
C VAL A 82 -6.41 -10.73 0.84
N PHE A 83 -5.08 -10.75 0.82
CA PHE A 83 -4.32 -9.93 -0.11
C PHE A 83 -4.29 -10.54 -1.51
N CYS A 84 -4.78 -9.78 -2.50
CA CYS A 84 -4.80 -10.15 -3.91
C CYS A 84 -4.26 -8.98 -4.78
N ALA A 85 -3.05 -9.04 -5.32
CA ALA A 85 -2.15 -10.19 -5.37
C ALA A 85 -0.73 -9.79 -4.95
N SER A 86 -0.08 -10.68 -4.21
CA SER A 86 1.33 -10.53 -3.81
C SER A 86 2.31 -10.64 -4.99
N LEU A 87 1.96 -11.40 -6.04
CA LEU A 87 2.83 -11.77 -7.15
C LEU A 87 2.29 -11.29 -8.50
N ALA A 88 1.31 -10.40 -8.48
CA ALA A 88 0.64 -9.89 -9.66
C ALA A 88 0.02 -8.52 -9.37
N ASP A 89 -0.42 -7.84 -10.43
CA ASP A 89 -1.23 -6.63 -10.34
C ASP A 89 -2.57 -6.92 -11.04
N VAL A 90 -3.66 -6.82 -10.29
CA VAL A 90 -5.02 -7.17 -10.78
C VAL A 90 -5.43 -6.27 -11.94
N PHE A 91 -4.94 -5.02 -11.97
CA PHE A 91 -5.33 -3.99 -12.94
C PHE A 91 -4.24 -3.73 -13.98
N ASP A 92 -3.36 -4.70 -14.22
CA ASP A 92 -2.39 -4.68 -15.33
C ASP A 92 -3.09 -4.84 -16.70
N ASN A 93 -2.68 -4.01 -17.66
CA ASN A 93 -3.28 -3.94 -19.00
C ASN A 93 -3.11 -5.23 -19.80
N ALA A 94 -2.06 -5.99 -19.51
CA ALA A 94 -1.74 -7.22 -20.23
C ALA A 94 -2.54 -8.45 -19.76
N ILE A 95 -3.43 -8.29 -18.76
CA ILE A 95 -4.26 -9.38 -18.26
C ILE A 95 -5.51 -9.54 -19.12
N PRO A 96 -5.79 -10.74 -19.66
CA PRO A 96 -7.03 -11.03 -20.37
C PRO A 96 -8.27 -10.71 -19.52
N GLU A 97 -9.29 -10.13 -20.13
CA GLU A 97 -10.48 -9.66 -19.41
C GLU A 97 -11.21 -10.81 -18.71
N GLU A 98 -11.20 -12.00 -19.30
CA GLU A 98 -11.83 -13.19 -18.75
C GLU A 98 -11.16 -13.68 -17.46
N TRP A 99 -9.84 -13.52 -17.30
CA TRP A 99 -9.16 -13.89 -16.04
C TRP A 99 -9.57 -12.97 -14.88
N ARG A 100 -9.76 -11.68 -15.18
CA ARG A 100 -10.28 -10.70 -14.20
C ARG A 100 -11.74 -10.98 -13.85
N ARG A 101 -12.57 -11.34 -14.84
CA ARG A 101 -13.96 -11.76 -14.58
C ARG A 101 -14.00 -12.97 -13.66
N ASP A 102 -13.22 -14.01 -13.95
CA ASP A 102 -13.15 -15.21 -13.11
C ASP A 102 -12.72 -14.88 -11.67
N LEU A 103 -11.75 -13.97 -11.50
CA LEU A 103 -11.35 -13.48 -10.18
C LEU A 103 -12.50 -12.78 -9.47
N PHE A 104 -13.22 -11.89 -10.15
CA PHE A 104 -14.31 -11.13 -9.56
C PHE A 104 -15.49 -12.03 -9.19
N ASP A 105 -15.76 -13.07 -9.97
CA ASP A 105 -16.76 -14.09 -9.65
C ASP A 105 -16.36 -14.89 -8.40
N LEU A 106 -15.08 -15.23 -8.24
CA LEU A 106 -14.57 -15.86 -7.02
C LEU A 106 -14.70 -14.95 -5.80
N ILE A 107 -14.42 -13.65 -5.95
CA ILE A 107 -14.57 -12.67 -4.87
C ILE A 107 -16.05 -12.57 -4.44
N ARG A 108 -16.98 -12.49 -5.39
CA ARG A 108 -18.43 -12.49 -5.13
C ARG A 108 -18.89 -13.77 -4.45
N ALA A 109 -18.34 -14.92 -4.84
CA ALA A 109 -18.63 -16.22 -4.23
C ALA A 109 -18.03 -16.40 -2.82
N THR A 110 -17.24 -15.44 -2.33
CA THR A 110 -16.57 -15.51 -1.02
C THR A 110 -16.89 -14.31 -0.12
N PRO A 111 -18.18 -14.05 0.19
CA PRO A 111 -18.61 -12.82 0.85
C PRO A 111 -18.10 -12.64 2.29
N HIS A 112 -17.70 -13.74 2.97
CA HIS A 112 -17.11 -13.67 4.30
C HIS A 112 -15.65 -13.19 4.27
N LEU A 113 -14.98 -13.21 3.11
CA LEU A 113 -13.62 -12.74 2.97
C LEU A 113 -13.59 -11.25 2.61
N VAL A 114 -12.62 -10.52 3.16
CA VAL A 114 -12.31 -9.15 2.78
C VAL A 114 -11.15 -9.15 1.80
N TRP A 115 -11.39 -8.75 0.55
CA TRP A 115 -10.37 -8.79 -0.50
C TRP A 115 -9.65 -7.46 -0.62
N LEU A 116 -8.32 -7.46 -0.49
CA LEU A 116 -7.48 -6.28 -0.67
C LEU A 116 -6.89 -6.30 -2.08
N LEU A 117 -7.40 -5.45 -2.96
CA LEU A 117 -6.92 -5.29 -4.34
C LEU A 117 -5.97 -4.10 -4.43
N LEU A 118 -4.67 -4.36 -4.58
CA LEU A 118 -3.64 -3.31 -4.67
C LEU A 118 -3.10 -3.17 -6.10
N THR A 119 -2.91 -1.93 -6.56
CA THR A 119 -2.33 -1.67 -7.89
C THR A 119 -1.46 -0.42 -7.94
N LYS A 120 -0.53 -0.38 -8.89
CA LYS A 120 0.17 0.85 -9.30
C LYS A 120 -0.56 1.60 -10.41
N ARG A 121 -1.75 1.14 -10.83
CA ARG A 121 -2.57 1.70 -11.91
C ARG A 121 -4.00 2.00 -11.46
N PRO A 122 -4.20 2.87 -10.46
CA PRO A 122 -5.54 3.15 -9.94
C PRO A 122 -6.51 3.70 -11.00
N MET A 123 -6.01 4.39 -12.02
CA MET A 123 -6.79 4.88 -13.15
C MET A 123 -7.49 3.79 -13.98
N ASN A 124 -7.03 2.54 -13.88
CA ASN A 124 -7.65 1.40 -14.57
C ASN A 124 -8.83 0.80 -13.81
N ILE A 125 -8.99 1.07 -12.52
CA ILE A 125 -9.87 0.31 -11.62
C ILE A 125 -11.31 0.33 -12.12
N ALA A 126 -11.92 1.50 -12.29
CA ALA A 126 -13.35 1.61 -12.61
C ALA A 126 -13.68 0.94 -13.96
N LYS A 127 -12.94 1.29 -15.02
CA LYS A 127 -13.10 0.74 -16.37
C LYS A 127 -12.91 -0.79 -16.40
N MET A 128 -11.90 -1.30 -15.71
CA MET A 128 -11.65 -2.75 -15.69
C MET A 128 -12.65 -3.50 -14.82
N ALA A 129 -13.14 -2.88 -13.74
CA ALA A 129 -14.18 -3.44 -12.90
C ALA A 129 -15.51 -3.54 -13.66
N GLU A 130 -15.91 -2.49 -14.39
CA GLU A 130 -17.11 -2.49 -15.23
C GLU A 130 -17.12 -3.69 -16.19
N LYS A 131 -16.03 -3.89 -16.94
CA LYS A 131 -15.88 -5.03 -17.87
C LYS A 131 -15.95 -6.41 -17.18
N ALA A 132 -15.51 -6.47 -15.93
CA ALA A 132 -15.57 -7.67 -15.09
C ALA A 132 -16.92 -7.83 -14.34
N GLY A 133 -17.95 -7.07 -14.70
CA GLY A 133 -19.29 -7.15 -14.10
C GLY A 133 -19.49 -6.29 -12.85
N GLY A 134 -18.68 -5.23 -12.69
CA GLY A 134 -18.69 -4.34 -11.53
C GLY A 134 -17.80 -4.80 -10.38
N LEU A 135 -17.35 -3.87 -9.53
CA LEU A 135 -16.51 -4.21 -8.39
C LEU A 135 -17.32 -5.02 -7.34
N PRO A 136 -16.82 -6.18 -6.85
CA PRO A 136 -17.48 -6.93 -5.80
C PRO A 136 -17.60 -6.16 -4.48
N GLU A 137 -18.73 -6.29 -3.77
CA GLU A 137 -19.04 -5.53 -2.54
C GLU A 137 -18.07 -5.80 -1.38
N ASN A 138 -17.39 -6.95 -1.38
CA ASN A 138 -16.40 -7.36 -0.38
C ASN A 138 -14.94 -7.08 -0.80
N ALA A 139 -14.72 -6.29 -1.85
CA ALA A 139 -13.39 -5.87 -2.30
C ALA A 139 -13.08 -4.43 -1.84
N ALA A 140 -11.98 -4.28 -1.12
CA ALA A 140 -11.30 -3.00 -0.93
C ALA A 140 -10.32 -2.77 -2.10
N ILE A 141 -10.17 -1.51 -2.50
CA ILE A 141 -9.22 -1.11 -3.54
C ILE A 141 -8.16 -0.20 -2.94
N GLY A 142 -6.92 -0.34 -3.41
CA GLY A 142 -5.83 0.48 -2.94
C GLY A 142 -4.76 0.69 -3.99
N THR A 143 -3.88 1.64 -3.70
CA THR A 143 -2.76 1.96 -4.60
C THR A 143 -1.44 2.09 -3.87
N THR A 144 -0.34 1.80 -4.59
CA THR A 144 1.01 2.00 -4.06
C THR A 144 1.37 3.49 -4.11
N VAL A 145 1.97 3.99 -3.03
CA VAL A 145 2.51 5.35 -2.93
C VAL A 145 3.90 5.27 -2.35
N GLU A 146 4.92 5.18 -3.20
CA GLU A 146 6.31 5.08 -2.74
C GLU A 146 6.99 6.43 -2.47
N ASP A 147 6.48 7.54 -3.00
CA ASP A 147 6.98 8.91 -2.77
C ASP A 147 5.90 9.96 -3.16
N GLN A 148 6.17 11.25 -2.92
CA GLN A 148 5.25 12.34 -3.24
C GLN A 148 4.86 12.42 -4.73
N PRO A 149 5.78 12.30 -5.71
CA PRO A 149 5.40 12.26 -7.12
C PRO A 149 4.38 11.17 -7.44
N ARG A 150 4.55 9.95 -6.88
CA ARG A 150 3.55 8.87 -7.07
C ARG A 150 2.29 9.13 -6.26
N ALA A 151 2.37 9.72 -5.07
CA ALA A 151 1.21 10.14 -4.29
C ALA A 151 0.31 11.09 -5.11
N ASN A 152 0.93 12.10 -5.74
CA ASN A 152 0.26 13.13 -6.54
C ASN A 152 -0.48 12.57 -7.77
N ILE A 153 -0.10 11.38 -8.24
CA ILE A 153 -0.74 10.71 -9.39
C ILE A 153 -1.76 9.68 -8.89
N ASN A 154 -1.31 8.79 -8.01
CA ASN A 154 -2.05 7.59 -7.67
C ASN A 154 -3.19 7.86 -6.69
N VAL A 155 -3.01 8.76 -5.72
CA VAL A 155 -4.05 9.04 -4.72
C VAL A 155 -5.26 9.75 -5.36
N PRO A 156 -5.10 10.83 -6.15
CA PRO A 156 -6.22 11.42 -6.87
C PRO A 156 -6.91 10.43 -7.82
N ALA A 157 -6.15 9.61 -8.55
CA ALA A 157 -6.72 8.60 -9.44
C ALA A 157 -7.49 7.50 -8.68
N LEU A 158 -7.07 7.14 -7.46
CA LEU A 158 -7.81 6.19 -6.62
C LEU A 158 -9.13 6.79 -6.11
N LEU A 159 -9.11 8.06 -5.68
CA LEU A 159 -10.31 8.78 -5.27
C LEU A 159 -11.30 8.90 -6.43
N GLN A 160 -10.80 9.25 -7.62
CA GLN A 160 -11.62 9.30 -8.85
C GLN A 160 -12.22 7.93 -9.19
N ALA A 161 -11.43 6.85 -9.11
CA ALA A 161 -11.95 5.51 -9.34
C ALA A 161 -13.09 5.15 -8.37
N SER A 162 -13.03 5.61 -7.11
CA SER A 162 -14.12 5.43 -6.14
C SER A 162 -15.41 6.16 -6.55
N VAL A 163 -15.28 7.38 -7.08
CA VAL A 163 -16.39 8.18 -7.61
C VAL A 163 -17.01 7.49 -8.83
N ASP A 164 -16.18 7.04 -9.77
CA ASP A 164 -16.64 6.36 -10.99
C ASP A 164 -17.37 5.05 -10.66
N LEU A 165 -16.85 4.28 -9.70
CA LEU A 165 -17.51 3.07 -9.20
C LEU A 165 -18.88 3.39 -8.59
N TRP A 166 -18.98 4.47 -7.81
CA TRP A 166 -20.25 4.93 -7.23
C TRP A 166 -21.27 5.27 -8.31
N HIS A 167 -20.86 5.98 -9.38
CA HIS A 167 -21.72 6.22 -10.54
C HIS A 167 -22.15 4.93 -11.24
N ALA A 168 -21.27 3.92 -11.30
CA ALA A 168 -21.57 2.58 -11.79
C ALA A 168 -22.41 1.73 -10.81
N LYS A 169 -22.93 2.32 -9.71
CA LYS A 169 -23.71 1.65 -8.66
C LYS A 169 -22.98 0.50 -7.97
N THR A 170 -21.66 0.56 -7.97
CA THR A 170 -20.77 -0.31 -7.19
C THR A 170 -19.99 0.54 -6.20
N ARG A 171 -19.36 -0.06 -5.20
CA ARG A 171 -18.49 0.69 -4.29
C ARG A 171 -17.43 -0.22 -3.71
N PRO A 172 -16.22 0.29 -3.48
CA PRO A 172 -15.24 -0.46 -2.71
C PRO A 172 -15.70 -0.58 -1.26
N LEU A 173 -15.28 -1.65 -0.60
CA LEU A 173 -15.52 -1.85 0.83
C LEU A 173 -14.82 -0.74 1.65
N PHE A 174 -13.61 -0.38 1.24
CA PHE A 174 -12.84 0.79 1.69
C PHE A 174 -11.69 1.04 0.71
N LEU A 175 -11.07 2.21 0.83
CA LEU A 175 -9.86 2.64 0.14
C LEU A 175 -8.64 2.50 1.07
N PHE A 176 -7.53 2.02 0.54
CA PHE A 176 -6.28 1.93 1.29
C PHE A 176 -5.06 2.32 0.47
N LEU A 177 -3.98 2.72 1.14
CA LEU A 177 -2.69 3.03 0.53
C LEU A 177 -1.62 2.05 1.00
N SER A 178 -0.78 1.61 0.07
CA SER A 178 0.42 0.85 0.36
C SER A 178 1.64 1.73 0.11
N CYS A 179 2.16 2.32 1.17
CA CYS A 179 3.40 3.07 1.20
C CYS A 179 4.57 2.12 1.48
N GLU A 180 4.72 1.08 0.64
CA GLU A 180 5.79 0.09 0.74
C GLU A 180 6.33 -0.35 -0.64
N PRO A 181 7.66 -0.29 -0.86
CA PRO A 181 8.63 0.43 -0.04
C PRO A 181 8.38 1.95 -0.09
N LEU A 182 8.54 2.63 1.04
CA LEU A 182 8.60 4.09 1.08
C LEU A 182 10.02 4.53 0.71
N ILE A 183 10.15 5.27 -0.39
CA ILE A 183 11.45 5.72 -0.94
C ILE A 183 11.56 7.25 -1.01
N GLY A 184 10.54 7.96 -0.52
CA GLY A 184 10.51 9.40 -0.34
C GLY A 184 9.34 9.82 0.57
N PRO A 185 9.29 11.09 0.98
CA PRO A 185 8.21 11.62 1.80
C PRO A 185 6.88 11.62 1.04
N ALA A 186 5.77 11.57 1.79
CA ALA A 186 4.43 11.73 1.26
C ALA A 186 3.52 12.51 2.23
N ASP A 187 2.93 13.60 1.74
CA ASP A 187 1.83 14.34 2.35
C ASP A 187 0.53 13.93 1.66
N LEU A 188 -0.36 13.30 2.44
CA LEU A 188 -1.66 12.80 2.00
C LEU A 188 -2.79 13.84 2.21
N THR A 189 -2.45 15.02 2.71
CA THR A 189 -3.43 16.02 3.16
C THR A 189 -3.56 17.21 2.22
N ALA A 190 -2.68 17.35 1.22
CA ALA A 190 -2.55 18.58 0.45
C ALA A 190 -2.46 18.41 -1.08
N PHE A 191 -3.16 17.44 -1.66
CA PHE A 191 -3.11 17.19 -3.12
C PHE A 191 -3.75 18.32 -3.92
N LYS A 192 -3.06 18.87 -4.91
CA LYS A 192 -3.67 19.83 -5.83
C LYS A 192 -4.40 19.11 -6.96
N GLU A 193 -5.62 19.55 -7.28
CA GLU A 193 -6.38 19.03 -8.42
C GLU A 193 -5.67 19.36 -9.75
N TYR A 194 -5.08 20.56 -9.84
CA TYR A 194 -4.25 21.03 -10.94
C TYR A 194 -3.10 21.87 -10.37
N PRO A 195 -1.94 22.00 -11.03
CA PRO A 195 -0.80 22.76 -10.49
C PRO A 195 -1.14 24.21 -10.06
N ALA A 196 -2.02 24.86 -10.82
CA ALA A 196 -2.50 26.21 -10.57
C ALA A 196 -3.70 26.30 -9.60
N SER A 197 -4.24 25.17 -9.12
CA SER A 197 -5.38 25.16 -8.21
C SER A 197 -5.00 25.77 -6.86
N LYS A 198 -5.88 26.65 -6.36
CA LYS A 198 -5.89 27.14 -4.97
C LYS A 198 -6.48 26.11 -4.00
N TYR A 199 -7.14 25.07 -4.54
CA TYR A 199 -7.78 24.02 -3.78
C TYR A 199 -6.83 22.83 -3.59
N HIS A 200 -6.84 22.32 -2.36
CA HIS A 200 -6.11 21.15 -1.91
C HIS A 200 -7.10 20.08 -1.48
N THR A 201 -6.80 18.82 -1.77
CA THR A 201 -7.58 17.67 -1.32
C THR A 201 -6.85 17.00 -0.18
N ASP A 202 -7.53 16.90 0.96
CA ASP A 202 -7.15 16.03 2.07
C ASP A 202 -7.76 14.64 1.80
N ALA A 203 -6.91 13.71 1.35
CA ALA A 203 -7.36 12.37 0.98
C ALA A 203 -7.75 11.53 2.20
N LEU A 204 -7.19 11.82 3.38
CA LEU A 204 -7.48 11.11 4.61
C LEU A 204 -8.85 11.50 5.17
N ARG A 205 -9.22 12.77 5.04
CA ARG A 205 -10.52 13.28 5.48
C ARG A 205 -11.59 13.25 4.41
N GLY A 206 -11.20 13.08 3.14
CA GLY A 206 -12.12 13.17 2.00
C GLY A 206 -12.71 14.58 1.89
N LYS A 207 -11.85 15.61 2.01
CA LYS A 207 -12.32 17.00 1.98
C LYS A 207 -11.42 17.86 1.10
N ILE A 208 -12.00 18.86 0.47
CA ILE A 208 -11.28 19.89 -0.26
C ILE A 208 -11.10 21.09 0.66
N TRP A 209 -9.91 21.68 0.71
CA TRP A 209 -9.59 22.88 1.45
C TRP A 209 -8.75 23.90 0.69
N MET A 210 -8.73 25.14 1.16
CA MET A 210 -7.87 26.21 0.64
C MET A 210 -7.21 26.98 1.79
N ARG A 211 -6.13 27.70 1.49
CA ARG A 211 -5.52 28.59 2.48
C ARG A 211 -6.45 29.79 2.74
N PRO A 212 -6.51 30.31 3.98
CA PRO A 212 -7.34 31.48 4.28
C PRO A 212 -7.02 32.71 3.42
N GLU A 213 -5.74 32.88 3.07
CA GLU A 213 -5.23 33.99 2.25
C GLU A 213 -5.70 33.92 0.79
N ASP A 214 -6.01 32.73 0.30
CA ASP A 214 -6.47 32.47 -1.07
C ASP A 214 -8.00 32.53 -1.20
N ASN A 215 -8.70 32.75 -0.08
CA ASN A 215 -10.14 32.67 0.03
C ASN A 215 -10.83 33.98 -0.39
N ASP A 216 -11.24 34.04 -1.65
CA ASP A 216 -11.96 35.19 -2.21
C ASP A 216 -13.45 35.27 -1.74
N ILE A 217 -13.92 34.35 -0.86
CA ILE A 217 -15.31 34.25 -0.39
C ILE A 217 -15.34 33.99 1.15
N PRO A 218 -16.17 34.68 1.95
CA PRO A 218 -16.28 34.38 3.39
C PRO A 218 -16.75 32.94 3.62
N SER A 219 -15.98 32.12 4.38
CA SER A 219 -16.32 30.71 4.64
C SER A 219 -17.72 30.58 5.25
N THR A 220 -18.59 29.79 4.63
CA THR A 220 -19.95 29.53 5.16
C THR A 220 -20.04 28.25 6.01
N SER A 221 -18.94 27.49 6.20
CA SER A 221 -19.00 26.25 6.98
C SER A 221 -17.65 25.69 7.45
N HIS A 222 -17.48 25.55 8.77
CA HIS A 222 -16.49 24.71 9.48
C HIS A 222 -15.01 24.83 9.11
N VAL A 223 -14.37 25.91 9.55
CA VAL A 223 -12.90 26.00 9.64
C VAL A 223 -12.37 25.04 10.71
N HIS A 224 -11.45 24.13 10.34
CA HIS A 224 -10.68 23.32 11.29
C HIS A 224 -9.18 23.39 10.92
N ASN A 225 -8.30 23.71 11.89
CA ASN A 225 -6.87 23.97 11.67
C ASN A 225 -6.57 24.98 10.53
N GLY A 226 -7.41 26.01 10.36
CA GLY A 226 -7.22 27.03 9.31
C GLY A 226 -7.58 26.57 7.88
N ARG A 227 -8.30 25.46 7.73
CA ARG A 227 -8.78 24.91 6.44
C ARG A 227 -10.30 24.97 6.37
N ASP A 228 -10.85 25.56 5.29
CA ASP A 228 -12.29 25.53 4.94
C ASP A 228 -12.60 24.25 4.15
N TYR A 229 -13.74 23.59 4.34
CA TYR A 229 -13.94 22.22 3.84
C TYR A 229 -15.21 22.01 2.98
N ILE A 230 -15.05 21.47 1.78
CA ILE A 230 -16.14 20.92 0.94
C ILE A 230 -16.00 19.39 0.90
N GLY A 231 -17.07 18.65 1.22
CA GLY A 231 -17.03 17.19 1.38
C GLY A 231 -16.93 16.42 0.06
N LEU A 232 -15.95 15.51 -0.04
CA LEU A 232 -15.92 14.44 -1.04
C LEU A 232 -16.62 13.20 -0.47
N CYS A 233 -17.14 12.33 -1.36
CA CYS A 233 -17.89 11.15 -0.94
C CYS A 233 -17.02 9.98 -0.43
N HIS A 234 -15.69 10.03 -0.59
CA HIS A 234 -14.79 8.95 -0.17
C HIS A 234 -13.45 9.47 0.34
N SER A 235 -12.92 8.82 1.38
CA SER A 235 -11.60 9.07 1.97
C SER A 235 -10.80 7.78 2.07
N ILE A 236 -9.48 7.90 2.25
CA ILE A 236 -8.61 6.77 2.58
C ILE A 236 -8.90 6.31 4.01
N GLN A 237 -9.22 5.02 4.20
CA GLN A 237 -9.48 4.47 5.54
C GLN A 237 -8.32 3.68 6.13
N TRP A 238 -7.27 3.39 5.34
CA TRP A 238 -6.12 2.64 5.83
C TRP A 238 -4.83 2.97 5.09
N VAL A 239 -3.76 3.23 5.84
CA VAL A 239 -2.41 3.46 5.29
C VAL A 239 -1.45 2.41 5.86
N ILE A 240 -0.82 1.67 4.97
CA ILE A 240 0.18 0.64 5.29
C ILE A 240 1.55 1.16 4.89
N VAL A 241 2.50 1.20 5.83
CA VAL A 241 3.85 1.75 5.58
C VAL A 241 4.93 0.70 5.86
N GLY A 242 5.95 0.66 5.02
CA GLY A 242 7.14 -0.15 5.26
C GLY A 242 8.32 0.24 4.39
N GLY A 243 9.53 -0.05 4.87
CA GLY A 243 10.76 0.17 4.11
C GLY A 243 11.13 -0.98 3.18
N GLU A 244 12.21 -0.79 2.43
CA GLU A 244 12.66 -1.70 1.37
C GLU A 244 13.53 -2.85 1.91
N THR A 245 13.48 -4.00 1.25
CA THR A 245 14.30 -5.18 1.58
C THR A 245 15.20 -5.54 0.41
N ASP A 246 16.38 -6.10 0.66
CA ASP A 246 17.31 -6.51 -0.39
C ASP A 246 16.64 -7.57 -1.29
N GLN A 247 16.80 -7.44 -2.62
CA GLN A 247 16.29 -8.40 -3.61
C GLN A 247 17.36 -8.74 -4.65
N GLY A 248 18.03 -9.87 -4.45
CA GLY A 248 19.14 -10.27 -5.31
C GLY A 248 20.25 -9.21 -5.30
N GLU A 249 20.54 -8.64 -6.47
CA GLU A 249 21.54 -7.57 -6.63
C GLU A 249 21.01 -6.19 -6.20
N HIS A 250 19.68 -6.00 -6.16
CA HIS A 250 19.08 -4.74 -5.70
C HIS A 250 19.27 -4.58 -4.19
N LYS A 251 19.95 -3.50 -3.80
CA LYS A 251 20.12 -3.13 -2.40
C LYS A 251 19.00 -2.20 -1.95
N ALA A 252 18.46 -2.48 -0.77
CA ALA A 252 17.39 -1.70 -0.19
C ALA A 252 17.79 -0.22 -0.05
N ARG A 253 16.85 0.68 -0.32
CA ARG A 253 16.97 2.09 0.03
C ARG A 253 16.49 2.31 1.47
N PRO A 254 17.21 3.07 2.30
CA PRO A 254 16.74 3.49 3.62
C PRO A 254 15.48 4.37 3.49
N ALA A 255 14.49 4.09 4.33
CA ALA A 255 13.30 4.93 4.48
C ALA A 255 13.52 5.87 5.67
N HIS A 256 13.50 7.19 5.43
CA HIS A 256 13.75 8.16 6.48
C HIS A 256 12.71 8.03 7.60
N PRO A 257 13.12 8.05 8.89
CA PRO A 257 12.19 7.89 10.01
C PRO A 257 11.04 8.90 9.96
N ASP A 258 11.35 10.16 9.65
CA ASP A 258 10.35 11.22 9.58
C ASP A 258 9.30 11.04 8.48
N TRP A 259 9.62 10.34 7.38
CA TRP A 259 8.61 10.04 6.36
C TRP A 259 7.53 9.11 6.94
N ILE A 260 7.95 8.11 7.73
CA ILE A 260 7.06 7.14 8.36
C ILE A 260 6.30 7.79 9.52
N ARG A 261 6.99 8.57 10.38
CA ARG A 261 6.38 9.33 11.47
C ARG A 261 5.35 10.34 10.97
N SER A 262 5.67 11.08 9.90
CA SER A 262 4.74 12.00 9.26
C SER A 262 3.47 11.30 8.79
N LEU A 263 3.57 10.14 8.12
CA LEU A 263 2.39 9.37 7.70
C LEU A 263 1.57 8.85 8.91
N ARG A 264 2.23 8.40 9.98
CA ARG A 264 1.58 8.02 11.24
C ARG A 264 0.78 9.18 11.81
N ASP A 265 1.40 10.35 11.90
CA ASP A 265 0.82 11.53 12.54
C ASP A 265 -0.33 12.10 11.70
N GLN A 266 -0.18 12.13 10.38
CA GLN A 266 -1.28 12.45 9.45
C GLN A 266 -2.48 11.50 9.62
N CYS A 267 -2.24 10.19 9.77
CA CYS A 267 -3.32 9.22 10.00
C CYS A 267 -3.97 9.40 11.38
N ALA A 268 -3.17 9.62 12.42
CA ALA A 268 -3.68 9.85 13.77
C ALA A 268 -4.57 11.09 13.83
N ASP A 269 -4.13 12.19 13.22
CA ASP A 269 -4.87 13.45 13.11
C ASP A 269 -6.21 13.27 12.35
N ALA A 270 -6.21 12.45 11.30
CA ALA A 270 -7.41 12.17 10.50
C ALA A 270 -8.31 11.05 11.07
N GLY A 271 -7.88 10.32 12.09
CA GLY A 271 -8.58 9.13 12.60
C GLY A 271 -8.57 7.94 11.63
N VAL A 272 -7.55 7.86 10.76
CA VAL A 272 -7.38 6.82 9.75
C VAL A 272 -6.53 5.68 10.31
N ALA A 273 -6.86 4.43 9.96
CA ALA A 273 -6.07 3.28 10.41
C ALA A 273 -4.65 3.35 9.84
N PHE A 274 -3.65 3.17 10.72
CA PHE A 274 -2.23 3.15 10.36
C PHE A 274 -1.62 1.79 10.71
N HIS A 275 -1.00 1.15 9.72
CA HIS A 275 -0.29 -0.11 9.87
C HIS A 275 1.18 0.06 9.50
N PHE A 276 2.07 -0.13 10.46
CA PHE A 276 3.50 -0.21 10.20
C PHE A 276 3.91 -1.67 10.04
N LYS A 277 4.38 -2.02 8.83
CA LYS A 277 4.78 -3.38 8.50
C LYS A 277 6.14 -3.69 9.11
N GLN A 278 7.18 -2.98 8.69
CA GLN A 278 8.58 -3.14 9.11
C GLN A 278 9.46 -2.05 8.49
N TRP A 279 10.68 -1.88 9.00
CA TRP A 279 11.66 -0.94 8.44
C TRP A 279 12.40 -1.45 7.19
N GLY A 280 12.47 -2.77 6.95
CA GLY A 280 13.22 -3.31 5.81
C GLY A 280 14.65 -3.70 6.20
N GLU A 281 15.66 -3.44 5.37
CA GLU A 281 17.08 -3.73 5.75
C GLU A 281 17.69 -2.71 6.70
N TYR A 282 17.19 -1.48 6.68
CA TYR A 282 17.69 -0.37 7.48
C TYR A 282 16.78 -0.12 8.68
N VAL A 283 17.30 0.47 9.75
CA VAL A 283 16.55 0.83 10.95
C VAL A 283 17.14 2.10 11.59
N PRO A 284 16.33 3.01 12.17
CA PRO A 284 16.88 4.15 12.88
C PRO A 284 17.56 3.72 14.16
N GLN A 285 18.54 4.51 14.58
CA GLN A 285 19.29 4.29 15.81
C GLN A 285 18.39 4.44 17.06
N LEU A 286 17.43 5.37 17.02
CA LEU A 286 16.50 5.62 18.12
C LEU A 286 15.10 5.08 17.83
N GLY A 287 14.47 4.55 18.87
CA GLY A 287 13.03 4.30 18.89
C GLY A 287 12.54 3.07 18.11
N ALA A 288 13.36 2.40 17.30
CA ALA A 288 12.92 1.21 16.57
C ALA A 288 13.22 -0.10 17.33
N VAL A 289 14.45 -0.60 17.27
CA VAL A 289 14.86 -1.87 17.88
C VAL A 289 16.17 -1.70 18.64
N THR A 290 16.35 -2.48 19.70
CA THR A 290 17.68 -2.63 20.31
C THR A 290 18.46 -3.61 19.46
N LEU A 291 19.57 -3.15 18.88
CA LEU A 291 20.50 -4.01 18.17
C LEU A 291 21.54 -4.52 19.17
N ASP A 292 21.90 -5.80 19.06
CA ASP A 292 23.03 -6.36 19.80
C ASP A 292 24.32 -5.65 19.37
N ASP A 293 25.24 -5.44 20.32
CA ASP A 293 26.58 -4.91 20.05
C ASP A 293 27.40 -5.98 19.32
N ASP A 294 27.20 -6.06 18.00
CA ASP A 294 27.76 -7.07 17.11
C ASP A 294 28.58 -6.38 16.01
N PRO A 295 29.91 -6.61 15.96
CA PRO A 295 30.80 -6.08 14.93
C PRO A 295 30.38 -6.42 13.49
N GLU A 296 29.57 -7.47 13.29
CA GLU A 296 29.01 -7.84 11.99
C GLU A 296 27.79 -7.00 11.59
N ILE A 297 27.00 -6.52 12.55
CA ILE A 297 25.96 -5.50 12.32
C ILE A 297 26.61 -4.14 12.06
N SER A 298 27.76 -3.88 12.70
CA SER A 298 28.50 -2.63 12.62
C SER A 298 29.48 -2.53 11.43
N ARG A 299 29.37 -3.37 10.39
CA ARG A 299 30.22 -3.28 9.20
C ARG A 299 29.86 -2.04 8.36
N PHE A 300 30.16 -0.84 8.87
CA PHE A 300 30.33 0.45 8.18
C PHE A 300 29.29 0.85 7.10
N ASP A 301 28.07 0.33 7.15
CA ASP A 301 26.98 0.65 6.21
C ASP A 301 25.95 1.57 6.90
N TRP A 302 26.35 2.83 7.06
CA TRP A 302 25.50 3.92 7.54
C TRP A 302 25.04 4.76 6.38
N MET A 303 23.81 5.22 6.51
CA MET A 303 23.25 6.22 5.62
C MET A 303 22.80 7.38 6.48
N GLU A 304 23.33 8.57 6.21
CA GLU A 304 22.88 9.82 6.83
C GLU A 304 22.14 10.64 5.78
N TRP A 305 21.02 11.24 6.17
CA TRP A 305 20.28 12.14 5.29
C TRP A 305 20.84 13.55 5.40
N THR A 306 21.54 13.99 4.36
CA THR A 306 22.16 15.31 4.28
C THR A 306 21.56 16.11 3.13
N GLY A 307 21.06 17.32 3.42
CA GLY A 307 20.36 18.15 2.44
C GLY A 307 19.07 17.49 1.94
N GLU A 308 19.15 16.75 0.83
CA GLU A 308 18.02 16.07 0.17
C GLU A 308 18.37 14.66 -0.36
N GLU A 309 19.51 14.09 0.06
CA GLU A 309 19.94 12.77 -0.39
C GLU A 309 20.55 11.92 0.73
N TRP A 310 20.64 10.61 0.50
CA TRP A 310 21.31 9.69 1.40
C TRP A 310 22.79 9.61 1.07
N GLU A 311 23.65 9.95 2.02
CA GLU A 311 25.09 9.80 1.90
C GLU A 311 25.59 8.56 2.66
N HIS A 312 26.46 7.77 2.02
CA HIS A 312 27.12 6.64 2.66
C HIS A 312 28.18 7.13 3.63
N TRP A 313 28.04 6.75 4.90
CA TRP A 313 29.00 7.07 5.95
C TRP A 313 29.73 5.82 6.42
N HIS A 314 31.02 5.72 6.11
CA HIS A 314 31.86 4.60 6.53
C HIS A 314 32.43 4.77 7.95
N LYS A 315 31.57 5.04 8.94
CA LYS A 315 31.96 5.19 10.35
C LYS A 315 31.44 4.03 11.21
N PRO A 316 32.05 3.73 12.37
CA PRO A 316 31.57 2.67 13.27
C PRO A 316 30.35 3.11 14.11
N MET A 317 29.62 2.15 14.70
CA MET A 317 28.35 2.35 15.44
C MET A 317 28.45 3.25 16.67
N TRP A 318 29.64 3.36 17.24
CA TRP A 318 29.96 4.18 18.40
C TRP A 318 30.43 5.61 18.03
N CYS A 319 30.06 6.11 16.85
CA CYS A 319 30.38 7.47 16.46
C CYS A 319 29.41 8.46 17.13
N ASP A 320 29.89 9.24 18.09
CA ASP A 320 29.12 10.27 18.83
C ASP A 320 28.73 11.48 17.96
N GLU A 321 29.15 11.52 16.70
CA GLU A 321 28.90 12.62 15.75
C GLU A 321 27.64 12.43 14.89
N LEU A 322 26.91 11.32 15.06
CA LEU A 322 25.74 11.01 14.22
C LEU A 322 24.51 11.78 14.68
N ASP A 323 23.75 12.34 13.74
CA ASP A 323 22.39 12.80 14.00
C ASP A 323 21.46 11.57 14.10
N PRO A 324 20.97 11.22 15.30
CA PRO A 324 20.22 10.00 15.51
C PRO A 324 18.81 10.04 14.90
N ASP A 325 18.32 11.21 14.49
CA ASP A 325 17.04 11.39 13.80
C ASP A 325 17.17 11.24 12.29
N HIS A 326 18.37 11.42 11.74
CA HIS A 326 18.66 11.39 10.29
C HIS A 326 19.58 10.23 9.85
N SER A 327 20.03 9.38 10.79
CA SER A 327 20.92 8.25 10.53
C SER A 327 20.19 6.90 10.53
N MET A 328 20.49 6.06 9.54
CA MET A 328 19.93 4.72 9.37
C MET A 328 21.03 3.65 9.35
N ILE A 329 20.81 2.58 10.13
CA ILE A 329 21.74 1.44 10.28
C ILE A 329 21.25 0.27 9.45
N ARG A 330 22.12 -0.31 8.64
CA ARG A 330 21.82 -1.57 7.95
C ARG A 330 21.94 -2.76 8.91
N ALA A 331 20.84 -3.14 9.57
CA ALA A 331 20.80 -4.26 10.50
C ALA A 331 20.29 -5.59 9.89
N GLY A 332 19.69 -5.51 8.70
CA GLY A 332 19.13 -6.64 7.98
C GLY A 332 17.70 -6.96 8.42
N LYS A 333 16.84 -7.36 7.47
CA LYS A 333 15.38 -7.55 7.67
C LYS A 333 14.97 -8.29 8.94
N ARG A 334 15.75 -9.30 9.37
CA ARG A 334 15.41 -10.12 10.55
C ARG A 334 15.54 -9.35 11.86
N LYS A 335 16.38 -8.31 11.91
CA LYS A 335 16.70 -7.55 13.11
C LYS A 335 15.94 -6.22 13.21
N THR A 336 15.52 -5.64 12.08
CA THR A 336 14.90 -4.29 12.03
C THR A 336 13.47 -4.22 12.57
N GLY A 337 12.76 -5.35 12.65
CA GLY A 337 11.51 -5.45 13.40
C GLY A 337 10.35 -4.59 12.90
N ARG A 338 9.35 -4.42 13.77
CA ARG A 338 8.03 -3.82 13.47
C ARG A 338 7.65 -2.66 14.41
N PHE A 339 8.61 -2.19 15.19
CA PHE A 339 8.42 -1.11 16.14
C PHE A 339 8.76 0.23 15.49
N LEU A 340 7.83 1.18 15.63
CA LEU A 340 8.03 2.59 15.32
C LEU A 340 7.90 3.34 16.64
N ASP A 341 8.97 4.01 17.08
CA ASP A 341 9.03 4.69 18.38
C ASP A 341 8.55 3.81 19.55
N ARG A 342 9.00 2.54 19.57
CA ARG A 342 8.72 1.47 20.55
C ARG A 342 7.27 1.00 20.60
N VAL A 343 6.48 1.37 19.61
CA VAL A 343 5.07 0.97 19.49
C VAL A 343 4.89 0.13 18.22
N GLU A 344 4.14 -0.97 18.34
CA GLU A 344 3.64 -1.67 17.15
C GLU A 344 2.37 -0.99 16.64
N HIS A 345 2.34 -0.66 15.35
CA HIS A 345 1.15 -0.12 14.71
C HIS A 345 0.52 -1.18 13.81
N ASN A 346 -0.56 -1.81 14.31
CA ASN A 346 -1.26 -2.92 13.62
C ASN A 346 -2.73 -2.58 13.33
N ALA A 347 -3.10 -1.30 13.28
CA ALA A 347 -4.49 -0.91 13.10
C ALA A 347 -5.01 -1.35 11.72
N ARG A 348 -6.27 -1.81 11.68
CA ARG A 348 -7.01 -2.16 10.48
C ARG A 348 -8.30 -1.33 10.40
N PRO A 349 -8.84 -1.07 9.20
CA PRO A 349 -10.13 -0.40 9.07
C PRO A 349 -11.24 -1.28 9.62
N ALA A 350 -12.27 -0.65 10.20
CA ALA A 350 -13.48 -1.35 10.61
C ALA A 350 -14.20 -1.89 9.38
N VAL A 351 -14.50 -3.19 9.38
CA VAL A 351 -15.27 -3.83 8.31
C VAL A 351 -16.71 -3.99 8.76
N PRO A 352 -17.70 -3.47 8.00
CA PRO A 352 -19.11 -3.65 8.34
C PRO A 352 -19.48 -5.13 8.50
N ALA A 353 -20.42 -5.42 9.38
CA ALA A 353 -20.97 -6.77 9.49
C ALA A 353 -21.57 -7.21 8.14
N LEU A 354 -21.41 -8.50 7.80
CA LEU A 354 -21.94 -9.02 6.55
C LEU A 354 -23.47 -9.05 6.64
N THR A 355 -24.13 -8.20 5.85
CA THR A 355 -25.58 -8.26 5.68
C THR A 355 -25.85 -9.14 4.46
N LEU A 356 -26.12 -10.42 4.69
CA LEU A 356 -26.55 -11.29 3.61
C LEU A 356 -27.91 -10.80 3.14
N LYS A 357 -27.98 -10.35 1.87
CA LYS A 357 -29.28 -10.14 1.21
C LYS A 357 -29.93 -11.52 1.16
N ASN A 358 -30.96 -11.75 1.97
CA ASN A 358 -31.80 -12.93 1.83
C ASN A 358 -32.34 -12.89 0.39
N SER A 359 -31.81 -13.76 -0.47
CA SER A 359 -32.46 -14.07 -1.73
C SER A 359 -33.80 -14.68 -1.35
N ALA A 360 -34.86 -13.87 -1.40
CA ALA A 360 -36.22 -14.35 -1.25
C ALA A 360 -36.45 -15.45 -2.30
N ALA A 361 -37.10 -16.52 -1.83
CA ALA A 361 -37.40 -17.75 -2.54
C ALA A 361 -38.17 -17.56 -3.85
#